data_AF-A0A7W0KZU6-F1
#
_entry.id   AF-A0A7W0KZU6-F1
#
_cell.length_a   1.000
_cell.length_b   1.000
_cell.length_c   1.000
_cell.angle_alpha   90.00
_cell.angle_beta   90.00
_cell.angle_gamma   90.00
#
_symmetry.space_group_name_H-M   'P 1'
#
loop_
_entity.id
_entity.type
_entity.pdbx_description
1 polymer ?
#
loop_
_entity_poly.entity_id
_entity_poly.type
_entity_poly.pdbx_seq_one_letter_code
_entity_poly.pdbx_strand_id
1 'polypeptide(L)'
;MIIRLDLPPGAVVREDELREQLGIGRTPIREALQRLARDQFVTVLPRRGMLVTPIDVADLGVLYDTRALLEPYAARLAGTHGAPRH
;
A
#
# COMPACT_ATOMS: atom_id res chain seq x y z
N MET A 1 0.49 1.11 9.17
CA MET A 1 -0.97 1.25 9.18
C MET A 1 -1.63 0.41 8.09
N ILE A 2 -1.57 0.77 6.80
CA ILE A 2 -2.25 -0.03 5.74
C ILE A 2 -1.59 -1.40 5.51
N ILE A 3 -0.29 -1.44 5.20
CA ILE A 3 0.43 -2.71 4.88
C ILE A 3 0.48 -3.67 6.07
N ARG A 4 0.53 -3.12 7.30
CA ARG A 4 0.54 -3.89 8.54
C ARG A 4 -0.86 -4.31 9.00
N LEU A 5 -1.90 -3.94 8.25
CA LEU A 5 -3.31 -4.17 8.58
C LEU A 5 -3.81 -3.50 9.87
N ASP A 6 -3.09 -2.49 10.38
CA ASP A 6 -3.61 -1.62 11.45
C ASP A 6 -4.83 -0.80 10.95
N LEU A 7 -4.90 -0.57 9.64
CA LEU A 7 -6.08 -0.06 8.94
C LEU A 7 -6.57 -1.17 8.00
N PRO A 8 -7.69 -1.85 8.33
CA PRO A 8 -8.11 -3.02 7.58
C PRO A 8 -8.60 -2.65 6.16
N PRO A 9 -8.44 -3.55 5.18
CA PRO A 9 -9.02 -3.38 3.86
C PRO A 9 -10.52 -3.10 3.92
N GLY A 10 -10.99 -2.13 3.14
CA GLY A 10 -12.39 -1.69 3.15
C GLY A 10 -12.77 -0.76 4.31
N ALA A 11 -11.86 -0.45 5.24
CA ALA A 11 -12.14 0.52 6.29
C ALA A 11 -12.28 1.94 5.72
N VAL A 12 -13.20 2.72 6.28
CA VAL A 12 -13.28 4.16 6.02
C VAL A 12 -12.55 4.89 7.13
N VAL A 13 -11.59 5.73 6.76
CA VAL A 13 -10.74 6.49 7.68
C VAL A 13 -10.92 7.97 7.41
N ARG A 14 -10.99 8.80 8.46
CA ARG A 14 -11.09 10.25 8.33
C ARG A 14 -9.73 10.92 8.49
N GLU A 15 -9.51 12.00 7.74
CA GLU A 15 -8.27 12.79 7.83
C GLU A 15 -8.05 13.34 9.25
N ASP A 16 -9.11 13.81 9.91
CA ASP A 16 -9.02 14.37 11.26
C ASP A 16 -8.66 13.30 12.30
N GLU A 17 -9.14 12.06 12.17
CA GLU A 17 -8.78 10.93 13.05
C GLU A 17 -7.29 10.58 12.90
N LEU A 18 -6.78 10.53 11.67
CA LEU A 18 -5.36 10.30 11.39
C LEU A 18 -4.47 11.40 11.96
N ARG A 19 -4.93 12.66 11.90
CA ARG A 19 -4.21 13.80 12.47
C ARG A 19 -4.10 13.70 13.98
N GLU A 20 -5.19 13.36 14.66
CA GLU A 20 -5.22 13.16 16.10
C GLU A 20 -4.32 11.99 16.53
N GLN A 21 -4.39 10.86 15.82
CA GLN A 21 -3.60 9.67 16.13
C GLN A 21 -2.10 9.86 15.89
N LEU A 22 -1.72 10.58 14.84
CA LEU A 22 -0.31 10.73 14.44
C LEU A 22 0.33 12.01 14.98
N GLY A 23 -0.47 12.98 15.47
CA GLY A 23 0.01 14.30 15.89
C GLY A 23 0.59 15.14 14.75
N ILE A 24 0.24 14.83 13.50
CA ILE A 24 0.77 15.47 12.28
C ILE A 24 -0.22 16.51 11.74
N GLY A 25 0.31 17.62 11.21
CA GLY A 25 -0.50 18.70 10.62
C GLY A 25 -1.28 18.30 9.35
N ARG A 26 -2.26 19.13 8.96
CA ARG A 26 -3.15 18.89 7.79
C ARG A 26 -2.40 18.68 6.47
N THR A 27 -1.48 19.58 6.14
CA THR A 27 -0.77 19.57 4.84
C THR A 27 0.01 18.27 4.61
N PRO A 28 0.91 17.82 5.51
CA PRO A 28 1.65 16.58 5.32
C PRO A 28 0.76 15.33 5.33
N ILE A 29 -0.31 15.30 6.15
CA ILE A 29 -1.30 14.21 6.09
C ILE A 29 -1.92 14.18 4.68
N ARG A 30 -2.44 15.30 4.20
CA ARG A 30 -3.09 15.38 2.89
C ARG A 30 -2.16 14.95 1.75
N GLU A 31 -0.89 15.33 1.77
CA GLU A 31 0.10 14.89 0.78
C GLU A 31 0.35 13.38 0.84
N ALA A 32 0.49 12.82 2.04
CA ALA A 32 0.65 11.38 2.22
C ALA A 32 -0.57 10.61 1.70
N LEU A 33 -1.78 11.09 2.00
CA LEU A 33 -3.03 10.49 1.54
C LEU A 33 -3.19 10.57 0.03
N GLN A 34 -2.80 11.69 -0.59
CA GLN A 34 -2.78 11.83 -2.04
C GLN A 34 -1.80 10.86 -2.70
N ARG A 35 -0.62 10.66 -2.10
CA ARG A 35 0.37 9.70 -2.59
C ARG A 35 -0.13 8.26 -2.48
N LEU A 36 -0.71 7.90 -1.33
CA LEU A 36 -1.34 6.59 -1.13
C LEU A 36 -2.50 6.35 -2.10
N ALA A 37 -3.27 7.39 -2.44
CA ALA A 37 -4.34 7.29 -3.43
C ALA A 37 -3.82 7.08 -4.85
N ARG A 38 -2.71 7.74 -5.21
CA ARG A 38 -2.03 7.50 -6.50
C ARG A 38 -1.55 6.06 -6.61
N ASP A 39 -0.96 5.55 -5.54
CA ASP A 39 -0.44 4.19 -5.45
C ASP A 39 -1.55 3.14 -5.21
N GLN A 40 -2.83 3.53 -5.29
CA GLN A 40 -4.02 2.67 -5.13
C GLN A 40 -4.15 1.97 -3.76
N PHE A 41 -3.49 2.48 -2.71
CA PHE A 41 -3.66 1.98 -1.34
C PHE A 41 -4.92 2.49 -0.65
N VAL A 42 -5.44 3.65 -1.08
CA VAL A 42 -6.70 4.22 -0.59
C VAL A 42 -7.49 4.85 -1.74
N THR A 43 -8.81 4.94 -1.60
CA THR A 43 -9.70 5.68 -2.49
C THR A 43 -10.33 6.84 -1.73
N VAL A 44 -10.26 8.05 -2.29
CA VAL A 44 -10.90 9.23 -1.66
C VAL A 44 -12.41 9.13 -1.81
N LEU A 45 -13.14 9.17 -0.69
CA LEU A 45 -14.60 9.24 -0.66
C LEU A 45 -15.01 10.68 -0.32
N PRO A 46 -15.58 11.43 -1.28
CA PRO A 46 -16.00 12.81 -1.03
C PRO A 46 -16.89 12.91 0.21
N ARG A 47 -16.51 13.78 1.16
CA ARG A 47 -17.23 14.06 2.41
C ARG A 47 -17.34 12.87 3.40
N ARG A 48 -16.81 11.69 3.08
CA ARG A 48 -16.81 10.50 3.95
C ARG A 48 -15.42 10.11 4.45
N GLY A 49 -14.36 10.68 3.88
CA GLY A 49 -12.99 10.38 4.23
C GLY A 49 -12.33 9.57 3.11
N MET A 50 -11.69 8.47 3.45
CA MET A 50 -10.96 7.64 2.51
C MET A 50 -11.18 6.17 2.83
N LEU A 51 -11.37 5.38 1.78
CA LEU A 51 -11.55 3.94 1.84
C LEU A 51 -10.17 3.28 1.68
N VAL A 52 -9.78 2.41 2.60
CA VAL A 52 -8.62 1.52 2.38
C VAL A 52 -9.00 0.54 1.28
N THR A 53 -8.17 0.44 0.24
CA THR A 53 -8.48 -0.41 -0.91
C THR A 53 -8.72 -1.86 -0.46
N PRO A 54 -9.87 -2.46 -0.84
CA PRO A 54 -10.15 -3.84 -0.49
C PRO A 54 -9.15 -4.78 -1.18
N ILE A 55 -8.94 -5.95 -0.57
CA ILE A 55 -8.16 -7.02 -1.20
C ILE A 55 -9.15 -7.95 -1.88
N ASP A 56 -9.07 -8.07 -3.21
CA ASP A 56 -9.81 -9.08 -3.95
C ASP A 56 -8.98 -10.37 -4.08
N VAL A 57 -9.58 -11.51 -3.76
CA VAL A 57 -8.95 -12.82 -3.88
C VAL A 57 -8.71 -13.19 -5.35
N ALA A 58 -9.53 -12.70 -6.27
CA ALA A 58 -9.32 -12.87 -7.71
C ALA A 58 -8.05 -12.15 -8.18
N ASP A 59 -7.82 -10.92 -7.69
CA ASP A 59 -6.60 -10.16 -7.99
C ASP A 59 -5.35 -10.85 -7.44
N LEU A 60 -5.46 -11.51 -6.27
CA LEU A 60 -4.35 -12.29 -5.71
C LEU A 60 -3.89 -13.39 -6.68
N GLY A 61 -4.81 -14.08 -7.36
CA GLY A 61 -4.46 -15.13 -8.34
C GLY A 61 -3.55 -14.61 -9.46
N VAL A 62 -3.95 -13.51 -10.10
CA VAL A 62 -3.16 -12.85 -11.17
C VAL A 62 -1.79 -12.39 -10.65
N LEU A 63 -1.74 -11.90 -9.41
CA LEU A 63 -0.52 -11.44 -8.76
C LEU A 63 0.44 -12.60 -8.47
N TYR A 64 -0.08 -13.74 -8.00
CA TYR A 64 0.69 -14.97 -7.78
C TYR A 64 1.21 -15.55 -9.10
N ASP A 65 0.39 -15.61 -10.15
CA ASP A 65 0.81 -16.07 -11.47
C ASP A 65 1.96 -15.22 -12.02
N THR A 66 1.84 -13.89 -11.88
CA THR A 66 2.89 -12.95 -12.30
C THR A 66 4.18 -13.13 -11.49
N ARG A 67 4.07 -13.30 -10.16
CA ARG A 67 5.22 -13.56 -9.28
C ARG A 67 5.89 -14.90 -9.60
N ALA A 68 5.11 -15.96 -9.85
CA ALA A 68 5.64 -17.27 -10.19
C ALA A 68 6.54 -17.24 -11.44
N LEU A 69 6.25 -16.33 -12.38
CA LEU A 69 7.08 -16.11 -13.57
C LEU A 69 8.32 -15.24 -13.29
N LEU A 70 8.17 -14.16 -12.51
CA LEU A 70 9.21 -13.16 -12.31
C LEU A 70 10.21 -13.50 -11.19
N GLU A 71 9.75 -14.12 -10.09
CA GLU A 71 10.58 -14.40 -8.93
C GLU A 71 11.76 -15.33 -9.24
N PRO A 72 11.62 -16.44 -9.99
CA PRO A 72 12.76 -17.29 -10.34
C PRO A 72 13.80 -16.54 -11.18
N TYR A 73 13.35 -15.65 -12.08
CA TYR A 73 14.22 -14.82 -12.90
C TYR A 73 14.98 -13.80 -12.04
N ALA A 74 14.27 -13.10 -11.15
CA ALA A 74 14.87 -12.16 -10.19
C ALA A 74 15.87 -12.86 -9.25
N ALA A 75 15.52 -14.05 -8.75
CA ALA A 75 16.40 -14.86 -7.91
C ALA A 75 17.67 -15.29 -8.66
N ARG A 76 17.53 -15.71 -9.93
CA ARG A 76 18.69 -16.04 -10.78
C ARG A 76 19.59 -14.82 -11.01
N LEU A 77 19.01 -13.66 -11.34
CA LEU A 77 19.77 -12.42 -11.51
C LEU A 77 20.49 -12.00 -10.22
N ALA A 78 19.84 -12.14 -9.07
CA ALA A 78 20.45 -11.89 -7.78
C ALA A 78 21.60 -12.87 -7.48
N GLY A 79 21.48 -14.14 -7.89
CA GLY A 79 22.56 -15.13 -7.78
C GLY A 79 23.74 -14.86 -8.71
N THR A 80 23.50 -14.32 -9.91
CA THR A 80 24.57 -14.03 -10.89
C THR A 80 25.21 -12.65 -10.71
N HIS A 81 24.50 -11.68 -10.13
CA HIS A 81 24.97 -10.31 -9.90
C HIS A 81 25.14 -9.95 -8.42
N GLY A 82 24.83 -10.87 -7.51
CA GLY A 82 25.05 -10.73 -6.09
C GLY A 82 26.54 -10.79 -5.77
N ALA A 83 27.25 -9.69 -6.05
CA ALA A 83 28.54 -9.47 -5.43
C ALA A 83 28.32 -9.44 -3.90
N PRO A 84 29.13 -10.16 -3.10
CA PRO A 84 29.09 -10.04 -1.66
C PRO A 84 29.41 -8.58 -1.30
N ARG A 85 28.41 -7.85 -0.81
CA ARG A 85 28.65 -6.56 -0.17
C ARG A 85 29.09 -6.85 1.25
N HIS A 86 30.40 -6.74 1.47
CA HIS A 86 31.00 -6.48 2.79
C HIS A 86 30.52 -5.13 3.32
#